data_AF-A0A1G1Y1B9-F1
#
_entry.id   AF-A0A1G1Y1B9-F1
#
_cell.length_a   1.000
_cell.length_b   1.000
_cell.length_c   1.000
_cell.angle_alpha   90.00
_cell.angle_beta   90.00
_cell.angle_gamma   90.00
#
_symmetry.space_group_name_H-M   'P 1'
#
loop_
_entity.id
_entity.type
_entity.pdbx_description
1 polymer ?
#
loop_
_entity_poly.entity_id
_entity_poly.type
_entity_poly.pdbx_seq_one_letter_code
_entity_poly.pdbx_strand_id
1 'polypeptide(L)'
;MIKDWKLAVGFAVALWVLIFVIISALMVIPMPALLLTILGLLVAPIVAFFLAKIYFKKNPGEIKEGVILGVFWLIVGTILDLLVTIQYVKETGTYVDGLKEFYGAWSLWVSFVLTIIVVALVANMTRGGEMIEKPSVSPSATPPQQPGMKM
;
A
#
# COMPACT_ATOMS: atom_id res chain seq x y z
N MET A 1 -13.15 5.68 10.64
CA MET A 1 -14.28 5.21 9.81
C MET A 1 -13.93 5.46 8.33
N ILE A 2 -14.22 4.54 7.42
CA ILE A 2 -13.94 4.72 5.98
C ILE A 2 -14.88 5.82 5.44
N LYS A 3 -14.30 6.89 4.89
CA LYS A 3 -15.04 8.07 4.42
C LYS A 3 -15.71 7.84 3.06
N ASP A 4 -14.99 7.23 2.12
CA ASP A 4 -15.50 6.92 0.78
C ASP A 4 -15.42 5.41 0.51
N TRP A 5 -16.51 4.72 0.82
CA TRP A 5 -16.60 3.26 0.69
C TRP A 5 -16.48 2.77 -0.75
N LYS A 6 -17.03 3.51 -1.72
CA LYS A 6 -16.98 3.10 -3.14
C LYS A 6 -15.54 3.15 -3.64
N LEU A 7 -14.83 4.23 -3.33
CA LEU A 7 -13.43 4.38 -3.69
C LEU A 7 -12.55 3.36 -2.93
N ALA A 8 -12.84 3.10 -1.66
CA ALA A 8 -12.12 2.11 -0.86
C ALA A 8 -12.26 0.69 -1.45
N VAL A 9 -13.47 0.27 -1.84
CA VAL A 9 -13.71 -1.01 -2.52
C VAL A 9 -12.99 -1.05 -3.87
N GLY A 10 -13.13 0.01 -4.68
CA GLY A 10 -12.47 0.11 -5.98
C GLY A 10 -10.96 -0.05 -5.88
N PHE A 11 -10.31 0.57 -4.89
CA PHE A 11 -8.88 0.39 -4.66
C PHE A 11 -8.51 -0.95 -4.06
N ALA A 12 -9.37 -1.57 -3.26
CA ALA A 12 -9.13 -2.93 -2.77
C ALA A 12 -9.11 -3.94 -3.94
N VAL A 13 -10.07 -3.83 -4.86
CA VAL A 13 -10.12 -4.64 -6.08
C VAL A 13 -8.91 -4.34 -6.96
N ALA A 14 -8.57 -3.06 -7.16
CA ALA A 14 -7.40 -2.67 -7.95
C ALA A 14 -6.09 -3.21 -7.35
N LEU A 15 -5.93 -3.14 -6.02
CA LEU A 15 -4.80 -3.72 -5.30
C LEU A 15 -4.67 -5.20 -5.62
N TRP A 16 -5.76 -5.95 -5.46
CA TRP A 16 -5.79 -7.39 -5.72
C TRP A 16 -5.43 -7.70 -7.19
N VAL A 17 -6.06 -7.03 -8.16
CA VAL A 17 -5.79 -7.26 -9.59
C VAL A 17 -4.32 -6.98 -9.93
N LEU A 18 -3.77 -5.87 -9.42
CA LEU A 18 -2.37 -5.51 -9.67
C LEU A 18 -1.41 -6.54 -9.05
N ILE A 19 -1.65 -6.98 -7.82
CA ILE A 19 -0.85 -8.03 -7.18
C ILE A 19 -0.93 -9.31 -8.01
N PHE A 20 -2.14 -9.75 -8.36
CA PHE A 20 -2.36 -10.97 -9.14
C PHE A 20 -1.55 -10.95 -10.43
N VAL A 21 -1.69 -9.89 -11.23
CA VAL A 21 -0.96 -9.74 -12.51
C VAL A 21 0.55 -9.69 -12.32
N ILE A 22 1.05 -8.93 -11.34
CA ILE A 22 2.49 -8.81 -11.10
C ILE A 22 3.09 -10.15 -10.63
N ILE A 23 2.43 -10.85 -9.71
CA ILE A 23 2.89 -12.14 -9.20
C ILE A 23 2.86 -13.19 -10.32
N SER A 24 1.80 -13.25 -11.13
CA SER A 24 1.77 -14.14 -12.31
C SER A 24 2.93 -13.86 -13.27
N ALA A 25 3.27 -12.59 -13.51
CA ALA A 25 4.42 -12.23 -14.34
C ALA A 25 5.75 -12.63 -13.70
N LEU A 26 5.90 -12.49 -12.37
CA LEU A 26 7.11 -12.90 -11.66
C LEU A 26 7.33 -14.41 -11.69
N MET A 27 6.25 -15.21 -11.68
CA MET A 27 6.32 -16.67 -11.71
C MET A 27 6.82 -17.24 -13.04
N VAL A 28 6.68 -16.50 -14.16
CA VAL A 28 7.15 -16.96 -15.48
C VAL A 28 8.57 -16.51 -15.82
N ILE A 29 9.14 -15.59 -15.05
CA ILE A 29 10.50 -15.08 -15.28
C ILE A 29 11.49 -15.95 -14.51
N PRO A 30 12.50 -16.55 -15.17
CA PRO A 30 13.51 -17.34 -14.46
C PRO A 30 14.36 -16.44 -13.59
N MET A 31 14.25 -16.60 -12.27
CA MET A 31 15.02 -15.82 -11.29
C MET A 31 15.41 -16.65 -10.06
N PRO A 32 16.43 -16.23 -9.30
CA PRO A 32 16.79 -16.90 -8.07
C PRO A 32 15.62 -16.95 -7.07
N ALA A 33 15.39 -18.10 -6.43
CA ALA A 33 14.26 -18.31 -5.52
C ALA A 33 14.19 -17.26 -4.38
N LEU A 34 15.36 -16.86 -3.87
CA LEU A 34 15.44 -15.80 -2.86
C LEU A 34 14.90 -14.46 -3.38
N LEU A 35 15.25 -14.09 -4.62
CA LEU A 35 14.78 -12.86 -5.23
C LEU A 35 13.27 -12.91 -5.49
N LEU A 36 12.75 -14.03 -6.01
CA LEU A 36 11.32 -14.24 -6.19
C LEU A 36 10.55 -14.08 -4.88
N THR A 37 11.09 -14.65 -3.79
CA THR A 37 10.49 -14.56 -2.45
C THR A 37 10.46 -13.12 -1.93
N ILE A 38 11.56 -12.39 -2.06
CA ILE A 38 11.66 -10.98 -1.64
C ILE A 38 10.69 -10.12 -2.45
N LEU A 39 10.68 -10.28 -3.78
CA LEU A 39 9.78 -9.54 -4.65
C LEU A 39 8.32 -9.85 -4.31
N GLY A 40 7.95 -11.13 -4.21
CA GLY A 40 6.60 -11.57 -3.86
C GLY A 40 6.10 -10.99 -2.54
N LEU A 41 6.98 -10.91 -1.53
CA LEU A 41 6.67 -10.29 -0.24
C LEU A 41 6.42 -8.78 -0.36
N LEU A 42 7.15 -8.09 -1.24
CA LEU A 42 7.11 -6.63 -1.38
C LEU A 42 6.07 -6.12 -2.37
N VAL A 43 5.55 -6.94 -3.29
CA VAL A 43 4.57 -6.48 -4.30
C VAL A 43 3.35 -5.83 -3.64
N ALA A 44 2.68 -6.53 -2.73
CA ALA A 44 1.47 -6.02 -2.08
C ALA A 44 1.69 -4.69 -1.33
N PRO A 45 2.68 -4.56 -0.43
CA PRO A 45 2.91 -3.29 0.26
C PRO A 45 3.33 -2.16 -0.69
N ILE A 46 4.09 -2.44 -1.75
CA ILE A 46 4.45 -1.42 -2.75
C ILE A 46 3.21 -0.92 -3.49
N VAL A 47 2.36 -1.82 -4.00
CA VAL A 47 1.13 -1.42 -4.69
C VAL A 47 0.19 -0.68 -3.74
N ALA A 48 0.05 -1.19 -2.50
CA ALA A 48 -0.77 -0.55 -1.47
C ALA A 48 -0.27 0.85 -1.12
N PHE A 49 1.04 1.11 -1.10
CA PHE A 49 1.60 2.44 -0.90
C PHE A 49 1.06 3.44 -1.93
N PHE A 50 1.12 3.09 -3.22
CA PHE A 50 0.68 3.97 -4.29
C PHE A 50 -0.84 4.21 -4.24
N LEU A 51 -1.63 3.15 -4.04
CA LEU A 51 -3.08 3.29 -3.96
C LEU A 51 -3.53 4.05 -2.71
N ALA A 52 -2.90 3.79 -1.56
CA ALA A 52 -3.18 4.50 -0.32
C ALA A 52 -2.87 5.99 -0.48
N LYS A 53 -1.77 6.34 -1.16
CA LYS A 53 -1.41 7.73 -1.42
C LYS A 53 -2.48 8.44 -2.25
N ILE A 54 -3.05 7.77 -3.25
CA ILE A 54 -4.13 8.33 -4.07
C ILE A 54 -5.41 8.46 -3.24
N TYR A 55 -5.74 7.46 -2.42
CA TYR A 55 -6.93 7.48 -1.56
C TYR A 55 -6.84 8.60 -0.51
N PHE A 56 -5.75 8.68 0.25
CA PHE A 56 -5.57 9.64 1.34
C PHE A 56 -5.32 11.07 0.86
N LYS A 57 -4.91 11.28 -0.40
CA LYS A 57 -4.94 12.61 -1.04
C LYS A 57 -6.35 13.20 -1.08
N LYS A 58 -7.37 12.35 -1.34
CA LYS A 58 -8.78 12.78 -1.38
C LYS A 58 -9.45 12.68 -0.02
N ASN A 59 -8.99 11.76 0.82
CA ASN A 59 -9.57 11.45 2.11
C ASN A 59 -8.51 11.50 3.21
N PRO A 60 -8.00 12.69 3.61
CA PRO A 60 -7.01 12.78 4.68
C PRO A 60 -7.48 12.05 5.94
N GLY A 61 -6.57 11.31 6.56
CA GLY A 61 -6.84 10.47 7.73
C GLY A 61 -5.64 10.37 8.64
N GLU A 62 -5.83 9.79 9.82
CA GLU A 62 -4.77 9.48 10.76
C GLU A 62 -4.32 8.02 10.60
N ILE A 63 -3.35 7.60 11.43
CA ILE A 63 -2.86 6.22 11.48
C ILE A 63 -4.02 5.23 11.65
N LYS A 64 -5.01 5.55 12.49
CA LYS A 64 -6.14 4.66 12.77
C LYS A 64 -6.98 4.41 11.52
N GLU A 65 -7.27 5.45 10.73
CA GLU A 65 -7.99 5.31 9.45
C GLU A 65 -7.20 4.47 8.45
N GLY A 66 -5.88 4.64 8.41
CA GLY A 66 -4.99 3.83 7.58
C GLY A 66 -4.98 2.35 7.95
N VAL A 67 -4.94 2.03 9.25
CA VAL A 67 -5.06 0.63 9.73
C VAL A 67 -6.41 0.04 9.32
N ILE A 68 -7.51 0.76 9.55
CA ILE A 68 -8.87 0.30 9.19
C ILE A 68 -8.95 0.04 7.68
N LEU A 69 -8.44 0.96 6.85
CA LEU A 69 -8.44 0.80 5.41
C LEU A 69 -7.58 -0.38 4.94
N GLY A 70 -6.38 -0.54 5.52
CA GLY A 70 -5.49 -1.66 5.21
C GLY A 70 -6.13 -3.01 5.52
N VAL A 71 -6.72 -3.16 6.71
CA VAL A 71 -7.47 -4.37 7.09
C VAL A 71 -8.65 -4.60 6.14
N PHE A 72 -9.40 -3.55 5.81
CA PHE A 72 -10.51 -3.64 4.88
C PHE A 72 -10.07 -4.14 3.49
N TRP A 73 -8.98 -3.61 2.95
CA TRP A 73 -8.43 -4.05 1.67
C TRP A 73 -8.00 -5.52 1.69
N LEU A 74 -7.39 -5.97 2.79
CA LEU A 74 -7.03 -7.39 2.94
C LEU A 74 -8.25 -8.30 3.01
N ILE A 75 -9.34 -7.89 3.66
CA ILE A 75 -10.58 -8.67 3.71
C ILE A 75 -11.15 -8.82 2.29
N VAL A 76 -11.24 -7.72 1.54
CA VAL A 76 -11.73 -7.75 0.15
C VAL A 76 -10.80 -8.60 -0.72
N GLY A 77 -9.48 -8.43 -0.60
CA GLY A 77 -8.49 -9.23 -1.32
C GLY A 77 -8.61 -10.72 -1.01
N THR A 78 -8.77 -11.08 0.27
CA THR A 78 -8.99 -12.47 0.71
C THR A 78 -10.25 -13.06 0.09
N ILE A 79 -11.36 -12.31 0.04
CA ILE A 79 -12.58 -12.77 -0.62
C ILE A 79 -12.31 -13.04 -2.11
N LEU A 80 -11.60 -12.15 -2.80
CA LEU A 80 -11.23 -12.35 -4.20
C LEU A 80 -10.28 -13.54 -4.40
N ASP A 81 -9.33 -13.76 -3.47
CA ASP A 81 -8.45 -14.93 -3.50
C ASP A 81 -9.25 -16.23 -3.39
N LEU A 82 -10.16 -16.33 -2.43
CA LEU A 82 -11.03 -17.50 -2.26
C LEU A 82 -11.87 -17.78 -3.51
N LEU A 83 -12.36 -16.73 -4.17
CA LEU A 83 -13.21 -16.86 -5.36
C LEU A 83 -12.41 -17.18 -6.64
N VAL A 84 -11.20 -16.65 -6.77
CA VAL A 84 -10.43 -16.69 -8.03
C VAL A 84 -9.08 -17.38 -7.84
N THR A 85 -8.19 -16.84 -7.00
CA THR A 85 -6.81 -17.33 -6.83
C THR A 85 -6.77 -18.79 -6.41
N ILE A 86 -7.57 -19.19 -5.42
CA ILE A 86 -7.59 -20.58 -4.92
C ILE A 86 -8.11 -21.54 -5.98
N GLN A 87 -9.06 -21.11 -6.82
CA GLN A 87 -9.55 -21.93 -7.94
C GLN A 87 -8.47 -22.19 -8.98
N TYR A 88 -7.50 -21.27 -9.11
CA TYR A 88 -6.36 -21.39 -10.01
C TYR A 88 -5.23 -22.23 -9.40
N VAL A 89 -4.84 -21.94 -8.15
CA VAL A 89 -3.73 -22.63 -7.45
C VAL A 89 -4.02 -24.11 -7.22
N LYS A 90 -5.29 -24.49 -7.05
CA LYS A 90 -5.65 -25.89 -6.80
C LYS A 90 -5.42 -26.85 -7.99
N GLU A 91 -4.89 -26.41 -9.14
CA GLU A 91 -4.76 -27.07 -10.46
C GLU A 91 -5.33 -28.49 -10.65
N THR A 92 -4.97 -29.49 -9.82
CA THR A 92 -5.48 -30.87 -9.89
C THR A 92 -5.97 -31.46 -8.56
N GLY A 93 -5.95 -30.70 -7.46
CA GLY A 93 -6.31 -31.13 -6.11
C GLY A 93 -7.68 -30.64 -5.64
N THR A 94 -7.94 -30.79 -4.34
CA THR A 94 -9.17 -30.28 -3.73
C THR A 94 -9.05 -28.78 -3.44
N TYR A 95 -10.19 -28.10 -3.26
CA TYR A 95 -10.19 -26.69 -2.85
C TYR A 95 -9.43 -26.47 -1.52
N VAL A 96 -9.48 -27.44 -0.61
CA VAL A 96 -8.77 -27.41 0.67
C VAL A 96 -7.26 -27.46 0.48
N ASP A 97 -6.76 -28.18 -0.52
CA ASP A 97 -5.33 -28.25 -0.82
C ASP A 97 -4.82 -26.91 -1.34
N GLY A 98 -5.57 -26.27 -2.24
CA GLY A 98 -5.27 -24.90 -2.69
C GLY A 98 -5.27 -23.88 -1.55
N LEU A 99 -6.19 -24.00 -0.58
CA LEU A 99 -6.18 -23.16 0.62
C LEU A 99 -4.92 -23.36 1.46
N LYS A 100 -4.52 -24.61 1.68
CA LYS A 100 -3.32 -24.93 2.48
C LYS A 100 -2.05 -24.46 1.79
N GLU A 101 -1.96 -24.62 0.47
CA GLU A 101 -0.81 -24.17 -0.30
C GLU A 101 -0.68 -22.65 -0.26
N PHE A 102 -1.78 -21.94 -0.54
CA PHE A 102 -1.78 -20.49 -0.60
C PHE A 102 -1.61 -19.84 0.78
N TYR A 103 -2.45 -20.21 1.76
CA TYR A 103 -2.42 -19.61 3.10
C TYR A 103 -1.41 -20.27 4.05
N GLY A 104 -0.78 -21.38 3.67
CA GLY A 104 0.31 -22.00 4.42
C GLY A 104 1.64 -21.26 4.26
N ALA A 105 1.77 -20.40 3.24
CA ALA A 105 2.98 -19.63 3.01
C ALA A 105 3.14 -18.51 4.05
N TRP A 106 4.19 -18.61 4.89
CA TRP A 106 4.51 -17.58 5.89
C TRP A 106 4.71 -16.19 5.28
N SER A 107 5.29 -16.11 4.08
CA SER A 107 5.53 -14.86 3.36
C SER A 107 4.25 -14.07 3.07
N LEU A 108 3.11 -14.75 2.87
CA LEU A 108 1.81 -14.12 2.65
C LEU A 108 1.40 -13.29 3.88
N TRP A 109 1.48 -13.89 5.07
CA TRP A 109 1.13 -13.24 6.33
C TRP A 109 2.01 -12.05 6.65
N VAL A 110 3.32 -12.17 6.37
CA VAL A 110 4.25 -11.04 6.49
C VAL A 110 3.87 -9.92 5.53
N SER A 111 3.53 -10.25 4.28
CA SER A 111 3.10 -9.27 3.28
C SER A 111 1.80 -8.56 3.67
N PHE A 112 0.85 -9.26 4.30
CA PHE A 112 -0.38 -8.68 4.85
C PHE A 112 -0.10 -7.66 5.95
N VAL A 113 0.74 -8.01 6.91
CA VAL A 113 1.12 -7.10 8.00
C VAL A 113 1.84 -5.87 7.45
N LEU A 114 2.79 -6.06 6.53
CA LEU A 114 3.49 -4.95 5.87
C LEU A 114 2.53 -4.05 5.10
N THR A 115 1.55 -4.62 4.41
CA THR A 115 0.52 -3.87 3.70
C THR A 115 -0.26 -2.96 4.65
N ILE A 116 -0.74 -3.48 5.78
CA ILE A 116 -1.44 -2.67 6.79
C ILE A 116 -0.54 -1.54 7.31
N ILE A 117 0.71 -1.86 7.66
CA ILE A 117 1.67 -0.87 8.17
C ILE A 117 1.89 0.24 7.14
N VAL A 118 2.10 -0.12 5.87
CA VAL A 118 2.32 0.85 4.80
C VAL A 118 1.10 1.75 4.61
N VAL A 119 -0.11 1.19 4.55
CA VAL A 119 -1.34 2.01 4.43
C VAL A 119 -1.49 2.95 5.62
N ALA A 120 -1.19 2.48 6.84
CA ALA A 120 -1.21 3.29 8.05
C ALA A 120 -0.18 4.44 8.04
N LEU A 121 1.04 4.17 7.60
CA LEU A 121 2.09 5.17 7.46
C LEU A 121 1.73 6.21 6.40
N VAL A 122 1.17 5.78 5.26
CA VAL A 122 0.73 6.71 4.21
C VAL A 122 -0.38 7.62 4.72
N ALA A 123 -1.37 7.09 5.42
CA ALA A 123 -2.40 7.92 6.05
C ALA A 123 -1.79 9.01 6.93
N ASN A 124 -0.83 8.64 7.78
CA ASN A 124 -0.11 9.56 8.66
C ASN A 124 0.70 10.63 7.92
N MET A 125 1.32 10.27 6.80
CA MET A 125 2.15 11.17 5.99
C MET A 125 1.32 12.15 5.16
N THR A 126 0.04 11.85 4.91
CA THR A 126 -0.82 12.65 4.02
C THR A 126 -1.78 13.58 4.80
N ARG A 127 -1.54 13.79 6.11
CA ARG A 127 -2.35 14.65 6.98
C ARG A 127 -2.49 16.06 6.38
N GLY A 128 -3.62 16.33 5.72
CA GLY A 128 -3.98 17.66 5.20
C GLY A 128 -4.04 17.79 3.67
N GLY A 129 -3.84 16.73 2.89
CA GLY A 129 -3.95 16.78 1.42
C GLY A 129 -2.68 17.29 0.70
N GLU A 130 -1.80 17.96 1.42
CA GLU A 130 -0.44 18.29 0.98
C GLU A 130 0.53 17.27 1.58
N MET A 131 1.34 16.61 0.75
CA MET A 131 2.51 15.91 1.29
C MET A 131 3.38 16.99 1.90
N ILE A 132 3.63 16.92 3.23
CA ILE A 132 4.42 17.89 4.01
C ILE A 132 5.44 18.58 3.10
N GLU A 133 5.14 19.81 2.69
CA GLU A 133 6.09 20.60 1.91
C GLU A 133 7.36 20.71 2.75
N LYS A 134 8.50 20.42 2.13
CA LYS A 134 9.81 20.56 2.75
C LYS A 134 9.86 21.95 3.41
N PRO A 135 10.44 22.10 4.62
CA PRO A 135 10.53 23.39 5.28
C PRO A 135 11.15 24.40 4.30
N SER A 136 10.35 25.35 3.82
CA SER A 136 10.88 26.47 3.04
C SER A 136 11.75 27.26 4.00
N VAL A 137 13.06 27.22 3.79
CA VAL A 137 13.99 28.09 4.50
C VAL A 137 13.57 29.52 4.15
N SER A 138 12.92 30.22 5.09
CA SER A 138 12.61 31.64 4.91
C SER A 138 13.91 32.38 4.59
N PRO A 139 13.98 33.17 3.50
CA PRO A 139 15.14 34.01 3.26
C PRO A 139 15.32 34.93 4.46
N SER A 140 16.50 34.84 5.06
CA SER A 140 16.89 35.58 6.25
C SER A 140 16.55 37.06 6.09
N ALA A 141 15.90 37.61 7.11
CA ALA A 141 15.54 39.02 7.20
C ALA A 141 16.75 39.90 6.83
N THR A 142 16.57 40.75 5.83
CA THR A 142 17.55 41.77 5.45
C THR A 142 17.82 42.67 6.67
N PRO A 143 19.08 42.89 7.08
CA PRO A 143 19.37 43.78 8.21
C PRO A 143 18.89 45.21 7.90
N PRO A 144 18.41 45.96 8.90
CA PRO A 144 17.94 47.33 8.70
C PRO A 144 19.07 48.22 8.20
N GLN A 145 18.83 48.95 7.11
CA GLN A 145 19.73 49.97 6.59
C GLN A 145 19.93 51.07 7.65
N GLN A 146 21.18 51.29 8.05
CA GLN A 146 21.55 52.42 8.89
C GLN A 146 21.27 53.75 8.15
N PRO A 147 20.58 54.73 8.77
CA PRO A 147 20.38 56.04 8.17
C PRO A 147 21.73 56.75 8.03
N GLY A 148 22.03 57.18 6.80
CA GLY A 148 23.27 57.86 6.47
C GLY A 148 23.54 59.09 7.34
N MET A 149 24.76 59.18 7.86
CA MET A 149 25.33 60.43 8.35
C MET A 149 25.44 61.40 7.16
N LYS A 150 24.68 62.50 7.22
CA LYS A 150 24.96 63.69 6.42
C LYS A 150 26.15 64.40 7.07
N MET A 151 27.21 64.62 6.29
CA MET A 151 28.26 65.60 6.58
C MET A 151 27.72 67.02 6.39
#